data_AF-A0A7S3XKN5-F1
#
_entry.id   AF-A0A7S3XKN5-F1
#
_cell.length_a   1.000
_cell.length_b   1.000
_cell.length_c   1.000
_cell.angle_alpha   90.00
_cell.angle_beta   90.00
_cell.angle_gamma   90.00
#
_symmetry.space_group_name_H-M   'P 1'
#
loop_
_entity.id
_entity.type
_entity.pdbx_description
1 polymer ?
#
loop_
_entity_poly.entity_id
_entity_poly.type
_entity_poly.pdbx_seq_one_letter_code
_entity_poly.pdbx_strand_id
1 'polypeptide(L)'
;HRVRSLEELKRRLGPHGRRCYALFHPHAPLEPLVFVYAALLPTMPGSMAELRDRRWETAGAEAGARAACFYSISASQPGLAGVGELGNQLIKRVSALLQQDHPSLDIFCTLSPIPGFRTWLGPM
;
A
#
# COMPACT_ATOMS: atom_id res chain seq x y z
N HIS A 1 1.22 -5.51 -6.95
CA HIS A 1 1.88 -5.08 -8.22
C HIS A 1 3.37 -5.42 -8.21
N ARG A 2 3.87 -6.21 -9.17
CA ARG A 2 5.30 -6.60 -9.24
C ARG A 2 6.21 -5.37 -9.40
N VAL A 3 7.27 -5.25 -8.61
CA VAL A 3 8.33 -4.25 -8.78
C VAL A 3 9.29 -4.77 -9.85
N ARG A 4 9.53 -3.99 -10.90
CA ARG A 4 10.30 -4.41 -12.09
C ARG A 4 11.71 -3.81 -12.15
N SER A 5 12.00 -2.80 -11.34
CA SER A 5 13.32 -2.14 -11.32
C SER A 5 13.60 -1.47 -9.97
N LEU A 6 14.88 -1.18 -9.72
CA LEU A 6 15.31 -0.39 -8.56
C LEU A 6 14.72 1.02 -8.60
N GLU A 7 14.56 1.62 -9.79
CA GLU A 7 13.90 2.92 -9.95
C GLU A 7 12.43 2.85 -9.52
N GLU A 8 11.71 1.79 -9.88
CA GLU A 8 10.34 1.59 -9.42
C GLU A 8 10.27 1.40 -7.91
N LEU A 9 11.23 0.68 -7.33
CA LEU A 9 11.33 0.53 -5.88
C LEU A 9 11.54 1.88 -5.20
N LYS A 10 12.51 2.68 -5.68
CA LYS A 10 12.77 4.03 -5.18
C LYS A 10 11.53 4.90 -5.25
N ARG A 11 10.78 4.85 -6.36
CA ARG A 11 9.52 5.61 -6.50
C ARG A 11 8.47 5.17 -5.47
N ARG A 12 8.35 3.88 -5.16
CA ARG A 12 7.40 3.37 -4.17
C ARG A 12 7.81 3.63 -2.72
N LEU A 13 9.06 4.04 -2.49
CA LEU A 13 9.61 4.40 -1.18
C LEU A 13 10.01 5.89 -1.10
N GLY A 14 9.66 6.67 -2.13
CA GLY A 14 10.17 8.03 -2.31
C GLY A 14 9.57 9.04 -1.33
N PRO A 15 10.20 10.22 -1.19
CA PRO A 15 9.87 11.22 -0.17
C PRO A 15 8.52 11.93 -0.37
N HIS A 16 7.74 11.57 -1.39
CA HIS A 16 6.49 12.24 -1.77
C HIS A 16 5.25 11.48 -1.29
N GLY A 17 5.15 11.28 0.03
CA GLY A 17 4.01 10.57 0.64
C GLY A 17 3.94 9.08 0.28
N ARG A 18 5.05 8.46 -0.16
CA ARG A 18 5.10 7.02 -0.42
C ARG A 18 5.65 6.32 0.80
N ARG A 19 4.83 5.45 1.39
CA ARG A 19 5.17 4.72 2.61
C ARG A 19 5.14 3.22 2.35
N CYS A 20 6.01 2.49 3.04
CA CYS A 20 6.01 1.03 3.04
C CYS A 20 6.11 0.57 4.49
N TYR A 21 5.18 -0.29 4.88
CA TYR A 21 5.15 -0.89 6.21
C TYR A 21 5.23 -2.40 6.06
N ALA A 22 5.89 -3.03 7.02
CA ALA A 22 6.06 -4.47 7.04
C ALA A 22 5.89 -5.02 8.46
N LEU A 23 5.29 -6.19 8.55
CA LEU A 23 5.18 -6.96 9.78
C LEU A 23 6.30 -7.99 9.80
N PHE A 24 7.11 -7.95 10.84
CA PHE A 24 8.23 -8.88 11.06
C PHE A 24 7.91 -9.79 12.25
N HIS A 25 8.46 -10.99 12.23
CA HIS A 25 8.46 -11.89 13.38
C HIS A 25 9.79 -11.76 14.13
N PRO A 26 9.82 -11.81 15.48
CA PRO A 26 11.06 -11.68 16.24
C PRO A 26 12.16 -12.68 15.86
N HIS A 27 11.76 -13.89 15.43
CA HIS A 27 12.69 -14.94 15.00
C HIS A 27 13.07 -14.85 13.51
N ALA A 28 12.45 -13.94 12.75
CA ALA A 28 12.77 -13.68 11.35
C ALA A 28 12.84 -12.15 11.11
N PRO A 29 13.78 -11.44 11.77
CA PRO A 29 13.80 -9.98 11.79
C PRO A 29 14.19 -9.35 10.44
N LEU A 30 14.84 -10.13 9.57
CA LEU A 30 15.28 -9.68 8.24
C LEU A 30 14.27 -10.01 7.13
N GLU A 31 13.22 -10.78 7.45
CA GLU A 31 12.22 -11.24 6.48
C GLU A 31 10.83 -10.71 6.84
N PRO A 32 10.27 -9.77 6.05
CA PRO A 32 8.95 -9.23 6.33
C PRO A 32 7.90 -10.28 6.02
N LEU A 33 7.07 -10.72 6.98
CA LEU A 33 6.02 -11.73 6.75
C LEU A 33 4.98 -11.23 5.74
N VAL A 34 4.53 -9.99 5.95
CA VAL A 34 3.60 -9.27 5.08
C VAL A 34 4.01 -7.80 5.03
N PHE A 35 3.88 -7.19 3.87
CA PHE A 35 4.15 -5.76 3.69
C PHE A 35 3.06 -5.09 2.87
N VAL A 36 2.91 -3.79 3.10
CA VAL A 36 1.94 -2.93 2.41
C VAL A 36 2.62 -1.66 1.92
N TYR A 37 2.34 -1.33 0.67
CA TYR A 37 2.65 -0.02 0.11
C TYR A 37 1.44 0.91 0.25
N ALA A 38 1.69 2.09 0.78
CA ALA A 38 0.70 3.14 0.97
C ALA A 38 1.13 4.43 0.24
N ALA A 39 0.13 5.20 -0.17
CA ALA A 39 0.29 6.50 -0.79
C ALA A 39 -0.55 7.53 -0.01
N LEU A 40 0.08 8.59 0.45
CA LEU A 40 -0.56 9.73 1.08
C LEU A 40 -0.86 10.79 0.03
N LEU A 41 -2.11 11.21 -0.05
CA LEU A 41 -2.65 12.00 -1.15
C LEU A 41 -3.63 13.06 -0.60
N PRO A 42 -3.81 14.18 -1.32
CA PRO A 42 -4.81 15.18 -0.94
C PRO A 42 -6.25 14.68 -1.13
N THR A 43 -6.47 13.70 -2.00
CA THR A 43 -7.79 13.11 -2.31
C THR A 43 -7.70 11.61 -2.56
N MET A 44 -8.84 10.90 -2.46
CA MET A 44 -8.93 9.48 -2.80
C MET A 44 -8.65 9.26 -4.30
N PRO A 45 -7.71 8.37 -4.67
CA PRO A 45 -7.41 8.10 -6.08
C PRO A 45 -8.50 7.23 -6.72
N GLY A 46 -8.83 7.51 -7.98
CA GLY A 46 -9.80 6.71 -8.75
C GLY A 46 -9.19 5.47 -9.41
N SER A 47 -7.86 5.44 -9.57
CA SER A 47 -7.18 4.37 -10.31
C SER A 47 -5.70 4.20 -9.96
N MET A 48 -5.15 3.02 -10.28
CA MET A 48 -3.71 2.76 -10.22
C MET A 48 -2.90 3.62 -11.19
N ALA A 49 -3.52 4.10 -12.28
CA ALA A 49 -2.86 4.99 -13.24
C ALA A 49 -2.59 6.36 -12.60
N GLU A 50 -3.59 6.92 -11.90
CA GLU A 50 -3.42 8.17 -11.16
C GLU A 50 -2.36 8.05 -10.06
N LEU A 51 -2.27 6.91 -9.38
CA LEU A 51 -1.20 6.70 -8.40
C LEU A 51 0.19 6.67 -9.02
N ARG A 52 0.34 6.30 -10.29
CA ARG A 52 1.62 6.27 -11.00
C ARG A 52 1.99 7.60 -11.63
N ASP A 53 1.03 8.52 -11.71
CA ASP A 53 1.25 9.86 -12.25
C ASP A 53 2.18 10.66 -11.31
N ARG A 54 3.13 11.38 -11.92
CA ARG A 54 4.09 12.23 -11.21
C ARG A 54 3.46 13.51 -10.67
N ARG A 55 2.20 13.82 -11.03
CA ARG A 55 1.48 14.97 -10.46
C ARG A 55 1.39 14.96 -8.93
N TRP A 56 1.54 13.78 -8.32
CA TRP A 56 1.55 13.60 -6.86
C TRP A 56 2.95 13.61 -6.23
N GLU A 57 4.00 13.76 -7.04
CA GLU A 57 5.40 13.85 -6.59
C GLU A 57 5.80 15.30 -6.27
N THR A 58 4.90 16.06 -5.64
CA THR A 58 5.18 17.45 -5.22
C THR A 58 5.89 17.49 -3.87
N ALA A 59 6.74 18.49 -3.68
CA ALA A 59 7.35 18.75 -2.38
C ALA A 59 6.25 19.12 -1.37
N GLY A 60 6.24 18.48 -0.20
CA GLY A 60 5.21 18.74 0.83
C GLY A 60 3.87 18.05 0.60
N ALA A 61 3.75 17.13 -0.37
CA ALA A 61 2.51 16.37 -0.64
C ALA A 61 1.94 15.68 0.62
N GLU A 62 2.81 15.29 1.54
CA GLU A 62 2.45 14.64 2.79
C GLU A 62 1.81 15.58 3.83
N ALA A 63 2.22 16.86 3.87
CA ALA A 63 1.66 17.82 4.82
C ALA A 63 0.19 18.19 4.51
N GLY A 64 -0.20 18.10 3.23
CA GLY A 64 -1.57 18.33 2.77
C GLY A 64 -2.38 17.06 2.56
N ALA A 65 -1.87 15.89 2.99
CA ALA A 65 -2.54 14.63 2.76
C ALA A 65 -3.82 14.50 3.59
N ARG A 66 -4.89 14.04 2.94
CA ARG A 66 -6.18 13.66 3.55
C ARG A 66 -6.52 12.20 3.37
N ALA A 67 -5.98 11.57 2.32
CA ALA A 67 -6.21 10.18 1.98
C ALA A 67 -4.95 9.33 2.10
N ALA A 68 -5.07 8.16 2.73
CA ALA A 68 -4.09 7.08 2.70
C ALA A 68 -4.63 5.93 1.84
N CYS A 69 -3.99 5.68 0.70
CA CYS A 69 -4.36 4.62 -0.22
C CYS A 69 -3.38 3.43 -0.12
N PHE A 70 -3.86 2.28 0.34
CA PHE A 70 -3.15 1.01 0.35
C PHE A 70 -3.30 0.33 -1.02
N TYR A 71 -2.25 0.34 -1.84
CA TYR A 71 -2.34 -0.06 -3.26
C TYR A 71 -1.62 -1.37 -3.59
N SER A 72 -0.91 -1.96 -2.63
CA SER A 72 -0.31 -3.29 -2.82
C SER A 72 0.01 -3.89 -1.45
N ILE A 73 -0.65 -4.99 -1.12
CA ILE A 73 -0.38 -5.83 0.05
C ILE A 73 0.20 -7.14 -0.47
N SER A 74 1.27 -7.64 0.15
CA SER A 74 1.93 -8.86 -0.31
C SER A 74 2.52 -9.63 0.87
N ALA A 75 2.27 -10.95 0.88
CA ALA A 75 2.98 -11.89 1.74
C ALA A 75 4.31 -12.28 1.08
N SER A 76 5.37 -12.41 1.87
CA SER A 76 6.70 -12.79 1.36
C SER A 76 6.90 -14.30 1.30
N GLN A 77 6.25 -15.07 2.18
CA GLN A 77 6.43 -16.50 2.31
C GLN A 77 5.22 -17.27 1.74
N PRO A 78 5.43 -18.19 0.78
CA PRO A 78 4.37 -19.04 0.24
C PRO A 78 3.68 -19.89 1.31
N GLY A 79 4.40 -20.30 2.36
CA GLY A 79 3.85 -21.07 3.49
C GLY A 79 2.86 -20.29 4.36
N LEU A 80 2.80 -18.96 4.21
CA LEU A 80 1.82 -18.09 4.85
C LEU A 80 0.68 -17.70 3.90
N ALA A 81 0.63 -18.27 2.69
CA ALA A 81 -0.46 -18.08 1.76
C ALA A 81 -1.76 -18.62 2.39
N GLY A 82 -2.68 -17.72 2.74
CA GLY A 82 -3.94 -18.05 3.40
C GLY A 82 -4.10 -17.44 4.79
N VAL A 83 -3.05 -16.86 5.39
CA VAL A 83 -3.18 -16.12 6.67
C VAL A 83 -3.66 -14.69 6.40
N GLY A 84 -4.88 -14.55 5.89
CA GLY A 84 -5.50 -13.25 5.61
C GLY A 84 -5.56 -12.32 6.83
N GLU A 85 -5.65 -12.89 8.04
CA GLU A 85 -5.57 -12.14 9.30
C GLU A 85 -4.32 -11.26 9.41
N LEU A 86 -3.15 -11.72 8.92
CA LEU A 86 -1.91 -10.94 9.02
C LEU A 86 -2.00 -9.67 8.18
N GLY A 87 -2.57 -9.76 6.97
CA GLY A 87 -2.82 -8.59 6.12
C GLY A 87 -3.81 -7.61 6.77
N ASN A 88 -4.92 -8.12 7.29
CA ASN A 88 -5.95 -7.30 7.95
C ASN A 88 -5.42 -6.60 9.21
N GLN A 89 -4.66 -7.32 10.04
CA GLN A 89 -4.01 -6.74 11.22
C GLN A 89 -2.98 -5.69 10.83
N LEU A 90 -2.19 -5.94 9.77
CA LEU A 90 -1.23 -4.96 9.26
C LEU A 90 -1.94 -3.67 8.84
N ILE A 91 -3.01 -3.74 8.04
CA ILE A 91 -3.75 -2.53 7.61
C ILE A 91 -4.27 -1.76 8.82
N LYS A 92 -4.92 -2.42 9.79
CA LYS A 92 -5.46 -1.76 10.99
C LYS A 92 -4.37 -1.03 11.79
N ARG A 93 -3.23 -1.69 12.01
CA ARG A 93 -2.09 -1.10 12.74
C ARG A 93 -1.49 0.07 11.97
N VAL A 94 -1.30 -0.08 10.67
CA VAL A 94 -0.74 0.97 9.80
C VAL A 94 -1.68 2.16 9.71
N SER A 95 -3.00 1.95 9.62
CA SER A 95 -3.99 3.03 9.66
C SER A 95 -3.90 3.83 10.94
N ALA A 96 -3.80 3.17 12.10
CA ALA A 96 -3.65 3.87 13.38
C ALA A 96 -2.33 4.66 13.47
N LEU A 97 -1.22 4.05 13.01
CA LEU A 97 0.10 4.71 12.94
C LEU A 97 0.06 5.95 12.04
N LEU A 98 -0.51 5.81 10.84
CA LEU A 98 -0.65 6.91 9.89
C LEU A 98 -1.53 8.03 10.44
N GLN A 99 -2.63 7.71 11.13
CA GLN A 99 -3.49 8.71 11.76
C GLN A 99 -2.76 9.48 12.87
N GLN A 100 -1.90 8.80 13.62
CA GLN A 100 -1.09 9.42 14.68
C GLN A 100 -0.03 10.35 14.09
N ASP A 101 0.68 9.91 13.04
CA ASP A 101 1.74 10.68 12.39
C ASP A 101 1.17 11.82 11.53
N HIS A 102 -0.02 11.63 10.98
CA HIS A 102 -0.71 12.57 10.09
C HIS A 102 -2.18 12.75 10.52
N PRO A 103 -2.47 13.58 11.53
CA PRO A 103 -3.84 13.78 12.04
C PRO A 103 -4.83 14.34 11.01
N SER A 104 -4.34 14.91 9.89
CA SER A 104 -5.15 15.41 8.79
C SER A 104 -5.74 14.33 7.90
N LEU A 105 -5.25 13.08 8.01
CA LEU A 105 -5.82 11.95 7.28
C LEU A 105 -7.23 11.66 7.82
N ASP A 106 -8.20 11.58 6.92
CA ASP A 106 -9.60 11.25 7.23
C ASP A 106 -10.16 10.17 6.29
N ILE A 107 -9.44 9.85 5.21
CA ILE A 107 -9.81 8.82 4.24
C ILE A 107 -8.76 7.71 4.23
N PHE A 108 -9.19 6.48 4.47
CA PHE A 108 -8.38 5.27 4.31
C PHE A 108 -9.03 4.37 3.27
N CYS A 109 -8.32 4.07 2.19
CA CYS A 109 -8.86 3.29 1.09
C CYS A 109 -7.88 2.26 0.56
N THR A 110 -8.38 1.31 -0.23
CA THR A 110 -7.53 0.37 -0.95
C THR A 110 -7.79 0.45 -2.45
N LEU A 111 -6.74 0.26 -3.25
CA LEU A 111 -6.87 -0.03 -4.67
C LEU A 111 -6.47 -1.49 -4.89
N SER A 112 -7.41 -2.37 -4.56
CA SER A 112 -7.20 -3.82 -4.58
C SER A 112 -7.57 -4.40 -5.94
N PRO A 113 -6.78 -5.36 -6.48
CA PRO A 113 -7.19 -6.10 -7.66
C PRO A 113 -8.37 -7.02 -7.32
N ILE A 114 -9.16 -7.37 -8.34
CA ILE A 114 -10.23 -8.39 -8.24
C ILE A 114 -9.80 -9.63 -9.05
N PRO A 115 -8.83 -10.42 -8.57
CA PRO A 115 -8.37 -11.60 -9.28
C PRO A 115 -9.51 -12.60 -9.46
N GLY A 116 -9.55 -13.27 -10.61
CA GLY A 116 -10.62 -14.23 -10.91
C GLY A 116 -11.91 -13.62 -11.44
N PHE A 117 -12.13 -12.29 -11.35
CA PHE A 117 -13.36 -11.67 -11.85
C PHE A 117 -13.62 -11.93 -13.35
N ARG A 118 -12.58 -11.79 -14.19
CA ARG A 118 -12.68 -12.11 -15.63
C ARG A 118 -12.97 -13.58 -15.89
N THR A 119 -12.37 -14.47 -15.11
CA THR A 119 -12.61 -15.91 -15.22
C THR A 119 -14.05 -16.26 -14.81
N TRP A 120 -14.54 -15.62 -13.75
CA TRP A 120 -15.91 -15.77 -13.26
C TRP A 120 -16.96 -15.27 -14.25
N LEU A 121 -16.69 -14.14 -14.93
CA LEU A 121 -17.61 -13.58 -15.92
C LEU A 121 -17.85 -14.54 -17.10
N GLY A 122 -16.92 -15.46 -17.37
CA GLY A 122 -16.99 -16.38 -18.49
C GLY A 122 -16.61 -15.72 -19.83
N PRO A 123 -16.66 -16.47 -20.95
CA PRO A 123 -16.50 -15.89 -22.27
C PRO A 123 -17.64 -14.89 -22.55
N MET A 124 -17.27 -13.72 -23.08
CA MET A 124 -18.21 -12.75 -23.65
C MET A 124 -18.68 -13.20 -25.03
#